data_AF-A0A3D2D4B9-F1
#
_entry.id   AF-A0A3D2D4B9-F1
#
_cell.length_a   1.000
_cell.length_b   1.000
_cell.length_c   1.000
_cell.angle_alpha   90.00
_cell.angle_beta   90.00
_cell.angle_gamma   90.00
#
_symmetry.space_group_name_H-M   'P 1'
#
loop_
_entity.id
_entity.type
_entity.pdbx_description
1 polymer ?
#
loop_
_entity_poly.entity_id
_entity_poly.type
_entity_poly.pdbx_seq_one_letter_code
_entity_poly.pdbx_strand_id
1 'polypeptide(L)'
;MQDVAAKEPTCTEIGWKAYKRCEHYCGKTEGYEEIPATGHNLSITVPRVEPTCERWGNEEYLKCSNEGCDYHTDYNGLPALGHDLQWHDPYDATCTEDGYWRGYSTCNREGCDYNTKVDRYVEKALGHNLKHHEAKQADCLPGWEEYDECQREGCDYNTKVEIPANGKHSYVCDVCTTCGGLNPVRYTREGKYIYFGHWPQTLERDENVVAKLNEMAGTPPLPRDNNANPYNWESHEGTTYMWQKIVIYNGTKYLGVQMNDYRANGIYALGDKITDNGYYKLNVYRLQTRLNFRVLQAIWFLLYH
;
A
#
# COMPACT_ATOMS: atom_id res chain seq x y z
N MET A 1 -101.60 -25.30 1.56
CA MET A 1 -100.75 -24.34 2.28
C MET A 1 -99.32 -24.83 2.11
N GLN A 2 -98.43 -23.98 1.60
CA GLN A 2 -97.03 -24.29 1.37
C GLN A 2 -96.19 -23.75 2.53
N ASP A 3 -95.25 -24.55 3.01
CA ASP A 3 -94.29 -24.12 4.03
C ASP A 3 -93.19 -23.26 3.39
N VAL A 4 -92.96 -22.08 3.95
CA VAL A 4 -91.85 -21.19 3.59
C VAL A 4 -90.81 -21.28 4.69
N ALA A 5 -89.59 -21.67 4.32
CA ALA A 5 -88.47 -21.77 5.26
C ALA A 5 -88.13 -20.39 5.84
N ALA A 6 -87.58 -20.39 7.06
CA ALA A 6 -87.07 -19.18 7.68
C ALA A 6 -85.91 -18.61 6.84
N LYS A 7 -85.83 -17.28 6.82
CA LYS A 7 -84.69 -16.55 6.24
C LYS A 7 -84.08 -15.70 7.35
N GLU A 8 -82.78 -15.87 7.58
CA GLU A 8 -82.06 -15.03 8.53
C GLU A 8 -81.94 -13.59 8.00
N PRO A 9 -82.08 -12.57 8.87
CA PRO A 9 -81.86 -11.18 8.48
C PRO A 9 -80.38 -10.94 8.15
N THR A 10 -80.12 -10.03 7.22
CA THR A 10 -78.77 -9.51 6.95
C THR A 10 -78.64 -8.09 7.48
N CYS A 11 -77.48 -7.45 7.28
CA CYS A 11 -77.29 -6.05 7.64
C CYS A 11 -78.19 -5.07 6.88
N THR A 12 -78.67 -5.45 5.70
CA THR A 12 -79.49 -4.60 4.81
C THR A 12 -80.88 -5.19 4.55
N GLU A 13 -81.04 -6.51 4.57
CA GLU A 13 -82.30 -7.19 4.29
C GLU A 13 -82.95 -7.73 5.56
N ILE A 14 -84.27 -7.57 5.66
CA ILE A 14 -85.07 -8.20 6.72
C ILE A 14 -85.09 -9.72 6.56
N GLY A 15 -85.21 -10.42 7.69
CA GLY A 15 -85.46 -11.85 7.76
C GLY A 15 -86.92 -12.14 8.11
N TRP A 16 -87.26 -13.43 8.17
CA TRP A 16 -88.57 -13.88 8.65
C TRP A 16 -88.48 -15.28 9.24
N LYS A 17 -89.31 -15.57 10.25
CA LYS A 17 -89.47 -16.93 10.77
C LYS A 17 -90.16 -17.82 9.74
N ALA A 18 -90.04 -19.14 9.88
CA ALA A 18 -90.75 -20.07 9.01
C ALA A 18 -92.28 -19.89 9.16
N TYR A 19 -92.99 -19.81 8.04
CA TYR A 19 -94.43 -19.52 8.02
C TYR A 19 -95.12 -20.26 6.88
N LYS A 20 -96.46 -20.25 6.87
CA LYS A 20 -97.26 -20.92 5.83
C LYS A 20 -97.88 -19.91 4.87
N ARG A 21 -97.83 -20.19 3.58
CA ARG A 21 -98.40 -19.36 2.51
C ARG A 21 -99.44 -20.14 1.69
N CYS A 22 -100.50 -19.46 1.25
CA CYS A 22 -101.47 -19.98 0.29
C CYS A 22 -100.81 -20.30 -1.06
N GLU A 23 -100.91 -21.55 -1.51
CA GLU A 23 -100.27 -22.04 -2.76
C GLU A 23 -100.93 -21.49 -4.04
N HIS A 24 -102.22 -21.13 -3.96
CA HIS A 24 -103.02 -20.65 -5.10
C HIS A 24 -103.12 -19.11 -5.20
N TYR A 25 -102.02 -18.38 -5.00
CA TYR A 25 -101.89 -16.92 -5.24
C TYR A 25 -102.84 -16.00 -4.46
N CYS A 26 -103.52 -16.49 -3.42
CA CYS A 26 -104.49 -15.69 -2.67
C CYS A 26 -103.87 -14.71 -1.64
N GLY A 27 -102.54 -14.64 -1.56
CA GLY A 27 -101.78 -13.70 -0.72
C GLY A 27 -101.84 -13.97 0.80
N LYS A 28 -102.72 -14.85 1.27
CA LYS A 28 -102.85 -15.18 2.71
C LYS A 28 -101.60 -15.88 3.24
N THR A 29 -101.07 -15.37 4.35
CA THR A 29 -99.96 -15.94 5.13
C THR A 29 -100.42 -16.19 6.57
N GLU A 30 -100.00 -17.30 7.16
CA GLU A 30 -100.28 -17.66 8.55
C GLU A 30 -98.97 -17.76 9.33
N GLY A 31 -98.92 -17.08 10.50
CA GLY A 31 -97.74 -17.08 11.37
C GLY A 31 -96.55 -16.29 10.84
N TYR A 32 -96.76 -15.37 9.89
CA TYR A 32 -95.70 -14.51 9.37
C TYR A 32 -95.24 -13.52 10.44
N GLU A 33 -93.94 -13.56 10.74
CA GLU A 33 -93.29 -12.65 11.66
C GLU A 33 -91.97 -12.20 11.03
N GLU A 34 -91.86 -10.90 10.78
CA GLU A 34 -90.65 -10.27 10.26
C GLU A 34 -89.60 -10.13 11.35
N ILE A 35 -88.35 -10.31 10.95
CA ILE A 35 -87.18 -10.04 11.78
C ILE A 35 -86.47 -8.84 11.15
N PRO A 36 -86.31 -7.71 11.86
CA PRO A 36 -85.67 -6.53 11.28
C PRO A 36 -84.23 -6.85 10.86
N ALA A 37 -83.73 -6.11 9.86
CA ALA A 37 -82.33 -6.18 9.46
C ALA A 37 -81.42 -5.90 10.66
N THR A 38 -80.28 -6.60 10.73
CA THR A 38 -79.36 -6.50 11.87
C THR A 38 -78.59 -5.19 11.90
N GLY A 39 -78.62 -4.41 10.81
CA GLY A 39 -77.83 -3.20 10.64
C GLY A 39 -76.35 -3.49 10.40
N HIS A 40 -75.59 -2.45 10.04
CA HIS A 40 -74.15 -2.56 9.85
C HIS A 40 -73.42 -2.58 11.20
N ASN A 41 -72.57 -3.58 11.40
CA ASN A 41 -71.68 -3.67 12.56
C ASN A 41 -70.30 -3.11 12.20
N LEU A 42 -70.11 -1.81 12.40
CA LEU A 42 -68.86 -1.09 12.09
C LEU A 42 -67.78 -1.33 13.16
N SER A 43 -67.22 -2.53 13.19
CA SER A 43 -66.22 -2.92 14.21
C SER A 43 -64.81 -3.15 13.65
N ILE A 44 -64.64 -3.17 12.32
CA ILE A 44 -63.33 -3.30 11.69
C ILE A 44 -62.79 -1.90 11.38
N THR A 45 -61.74 -1.50 12.09
CA THR A 45 -61.01 -0.26 11.79
C THR A 45 -59.94 -0.52 10.74
N VAL A 46 -60.01 0.19 9.62
CA VAL A 46 -58.94 0.25 8.63
C VAL A 46 -58.08 1.46 8.95
N PRO A 47 -56.82 1.26 9.37
CA PRO A 47 -55.96 2.36 9.79
C PRO A 47 -55.60 3.26 8.61
N ARG A 48 -55.31 4.52 8.91
CA ARG A 48 -54.75 5.49 7.96
C ARG A 48 -53.46 4.95 7.34
N VAL A 49 -53.35 5.08 6.02
CA VAL A 49 -52.14 4.77 5.26
C VAL A 49 -51.62 6.06 4.64
N GLU A 50 -50.39 6.45 4.97
CA GLU A 50 -49.75 7.61 4.35
C GLU A 50 -49.50 7.37 2.85
N PRO A 51 -49.73 8.37 1.98
CA PRO A 51 -49.40 8.25 0.57
C PRO A 51 -47.88 8.18 0.37
N THR A 52 -47.45 7.50 -0.68
CA THR A 52 -46.05 7.48 -1.14
C THR A 52 -45.92 8.30 -2.42
N CYS A 53 -44.71 8.36 -3.01
CA CYS A 53 -44.51 9.05 -4.29
C CYS A 53 -45.40 8.50 -5.40
N GLU A 54 -45.65 7.19 -5.39
CA GLU A 54 -46.35 6.47 -6.47
C GLU A 54 -47.73 5.94 -6.07
N ARG A 55 -47.96 5.70 -4.77
CA ARG A 55 -49.18 5.04 -4.28
C ARG A 55 -50.00 6.00 -3.45
N TRP A 56 -51.31 5.94 -3.68
CA TRP A 56 -52.29 6.63 -2.86
C TRP A 56 -52.31 6.06 -1.45
N GLY A 57 -52.56 6.94 -0.49
CA GLY A 57 -52.89 6.60 0.89
C GLY A 57 -54.40 6.63 1.11
N ASN A 58 -54.81 6.51 2.36
CA ASN A 58 -56.19 6.73 2.78
C ASN A 58 -56.23 7.26 4.21
N GLU A 59 -57.28 8.01 4.53
CA GLU A 59 -57.65 8.28 5.91
C GLU A 59 -58.19 7.02 6.58
N GLU A 60 -58.17 7.00 7.92
CA GLU A 60 -58.80 5.92 8.70
C GLU A 60 -60.31 5.86 8.43
N TYR A 61 -60.84 4.64 8.28
CA TYR A 61 -62.28 4.42 8.08
C TYR A 61 -62.73 3.06 8.65
N LEU A 62 -64.03 2.91 8.88
CA LEU A 62 -64.62 1.69 9.46
C LEU A 62 -65.29 0.85 8.38
N LYS A 63 -65.20 -0.47 8.51
CA LYS A 63 -65.88 -1.47 7.68
C LYS A 63 -66.86 -2.30 8.52
N CYS A 64 -67.95 -2.73 7.88
CA CYS A 64 -68.86 -3.70 8.45
C CYS A 64 -68.17 -5.05 8.65
N SER A 65 -68.33 -5.67 9.81
CA SER A 65 -67.76 -7.00 10.11
C SER A 65 -68.66 -8.17 9.72
N ASN A 66 -69.89 -7.89 9.28
CA ASN A 66 -70.83 -8.94 8.91
C ASN A 66 -70.37 -9.61 7.60
N GLU A 67 -70.43 -10.93 7.54
CA GLU A 67 -69.94 -11.71 6.40
C GLU A 67 -70.65 -11.30 5.09
N GLY A 68 -69.87 -11.07 4.03
CA GLY A 68 -70.38 -10.67 2.72
C GLY A 68 -70.88 -9.22 2.63
N CYS A 69 -70.63 -8.38 3.64
CA CYS A 69 -71.00 -6.96 3.62
C CYS A 69 -69.80 -6.06 3.32
N ASP A 70 -69.84 -5.33 2.20
CA ASP A 70 -68.79 -4.39 1.80
C ASP A 70 -69.04 -2.94 2.26
N TYR A 71 -70.03 -2.72 3.13
CA TYR A 71 -70.34 -1.37 3.62
C TYR A 71 -69.20 -0.80 4.48
N HIS A 72 -68.88 0.47 4.24
CA HIS A 72 -67.86 1.20 4.97
C HIS A 72 -68.30 2.66 5.20
N THR A 73 -67.69 3.33 6.17
CA THR A 73 -67.85 4.79 6.35
C THR A 73 -67.17 5.56 5.23
N ASP A 74 -67.36 6.88 5.15
CA ASP A 74 -66.76 7.72 4.10
C ASP A 74 -65.28 7.41 3.86
N TYR A 75 -64.98 6.93 2.66
CA TYR A 75 -63.62 6.63 2.24
C TYR A 75 -63.00 7.89 1.64
N ASN A 76 -61.94 8.39 2.29
CA ASN A 76 -61.18 9.52 1.81
C ASN A 76 -59.79 9.06 1.37
N GLY A 77 -59.56 8.99 0.06
CA GLY A 77 -58.26 8.67 -0.51
C GLY A 77 -57.30 9.85 -0.39
N LEU A 78 -56.05 9.58 -0.01
CA LEU A 78 -54.97 10.55 0.01
C LEU A 78 -54.18 10.42 -1.30
N PRO A 79 -54.09 11.47 -2.13
CA PRO A 79 -53.40 11.39 -3.41
C PRO A 79 -51.91 11.06 -3.22
N ALA A 80 -51.34 10.33 -4.17
CA ALA A 80 -49.91 10.09 -4.20
C ALA A 80 -49.14 11.42 -4.21
N LEU A 81 -48.00 11.44 -3.51
CA LEU A 81 -47.23 12.66 -3.27
C LEU A 81 -46.49 13.17 -4.51
N GLY A 82 -46.33 12.32 -5.52
CA GLY A 82 -45.46 12.57 -6.66
C GLY A 82 -43.97 12.58 -6.29
N HIS A 83 -43.11 12.51 -7.29
CA HIS A 83 -41.67 12.61 -7.08
C HIS A 83 -41.26 14.07 -6.88
N ASP A 84 -40.45 14.31 -5.85
CA ASP A 84 -39.77 15.59 -5.63
C ASP A 84 -38.42 15.57 -6.37
N LEU A 85 -38.41 16.05 -7.61
CA LEU A 85 -37.29 15.88 -8.52
C LEU A 85 -36.17 16.88 -8.25
N GLN A 86 -34.98 16.36 -7.96
CA GLN A 86 -33.72 17.10 -8.00
C GLN A 86 -32.99 16.81 -9.30
N TRP A 87 -32.55 17.87 -9.98
CA TRP A 87 -31.73 17.77 -11.18
C TRP A 87 -30.24 17.57 -10.85
N HIS A 88 -29.58 16.74 -11.64
CA HIS A 88 -28.14 16.50 -11.62
C HIS A 88 -27.59 16.71 -13.03
N ASP A 89 -26.50 17.47 -13.13
CA ASP A 89 -25.81 17.73 -14.38
C ASP A 89 -25.03 16.49 -14.87
N PRO A 90 -24.77 16.39 -16.19
CA PRO A 90 -23.86 15.38 -16.72
C PRO A 90 -22.49 15.45 -16.05
N TYR A 91 -21.82 14.30 -15.97
CA TYR A 91 -20.44 14.23 -15.48
C TYR A 91 -19.66 13.17 -16.24
N ASP A 92 -18.38 13.44 -16.47
CA ASP A 92 -17.50 12.57 -17.26
C ASP A 92 -17.09 11.32 -16.46
N ALA A 93 -16.78 10.25 -17.18
CA ALA A 93 -16.22 9.05 -16.57
C ALA A 93 -14.80 9.30 -16.04
N THR A 94 -14.45 8.68 -14.92
CA THR A 94 -13.11 8.75 -14.34
C THR A 94 -12.35 7.45 -14.58
N CYS A 95 -11.14 7.32 -14.03
CA CYS A 95 -10.39 6.06 -14.09
C CYS A 95 -11.13 4.90 -13.42
N THR A 96 -11.91 5.18 -12.37
CA THR A 96 -12.48 4.19 -11.46
C THR A 96 -14.00 4.21 -11.40
N GLU A 97 -14.63 5.32 -11.75
CA GLU A 97 -16.09 5.50 -11.69
C GLU A 97 -16.67 5.71 -13.08
N ASP A 98 -17.84 5.11 -13.31
CA ASP A 98 -18.62 5.34 -14.53
C ASP A 98 -19.10 6.80 -14.59
N GLY A 99 -19.06 7.39 -15.77
CA GLY A 99 -19.63 8.69 -16.10
C GLY A 99 -21.09 8.60 -16.54
N TYR A 100 -21.71 9.77 -16.72
CA TYR A 100 -23.07 9.88 -17.21
C TYR A 100 -23.23 11.13 -18.08
N TRP A 101 -23.29 10.95 -19.41
CA TRP A 101 -23.20 12.06 -20.38
C TRP A 101 -24.47 12.89 -20.56
N ARG A 102 -25.56 12.57 -19.84
CA ARG A 102 -26.83 13.32 -19.89
C ARG A 102 -27.20 13.81 -18.49
N GLY A 103 -27.94 14.91 -18.38
CA GLY A 103 -28.53 15.29 -17.10
C GLY A 103 -29.66 14.32 -16.72
N TYR A 104 -29.86 14.11 -15.42
CA TYR A 104 -30.89 13.23 -14.88
C TYR A 104 -31.54 13.82 -13.63
N SER A 105 -32.65 13.24 -13.20
CA SER A 105 -33.29 13.61 -11.94
C SER A 105 -33.41 12.42 -11.01
N THR A 106 -33.30 12.70 -9.70
CA THR A 106 -33.58 11.76 -8.61
C THR A 106 -34.66 12.32 -7.71
N CYS A 107 -35.43 11.46 -7.05
CA CYS A 107 -36.36 11.91 -6.02
C CYS A 107 -35.60 12.25 -4.72
N ASN A 108 -35.87 13.41 -4.13
CA ASN A 108 -35.28 13.82 -2.83
C ASN A 108 -35.97 13.20 -1.61
N ARG A 109 -37.16 12.60 -1.81
CA ARG A 109 -37.92 12.01 -0.70
C ARG A 109 -37.22 10.75 -0.20
N GLU A 110 -37.01 10.67 1.11
CA GLU A 110 -36.40 9.53 1.77
C GLU A 110 -37.17 8.23 1.46
N GLY A 111 -36.45 7.16 1.16
CA GLY A 111 -37.03 5.86 0.83
C GLY A 111 -37.59 5.73 -0.59
N CYS A 112 -37.40 6.72 -1.47
CA CYS A 112 -37.74 6.65 -2.89
C CYS A 112 -36.45 6.49 -3.74
N ASP A 113 -36.37 5.43 -4.52
CA ASP A 113 -35.25 5.11 -5.42
C ASP A 113 -35.46 5.59 -6.87
N TYR A 114 -36.54 6.35 -7.09
CA TYR A 114 -36.85 6.90 -8.40
C TYR A 114 -35.71 7.77 -8.93
N ASN A 115 -35.28 7.43 -10.13
CA ASN A 115 -34.34 8.22 -10.89
C ASN A 115 -34.63 8.05 -12.39
N THR A 116 -34.18 9.02 -13.18
CA THR A 116 -34.36 8.99 -14.64
C THR A 116 -33.11 8.49 -15.38
N LYS A 117 -32.17 7.83 -14.69
CA LYS A 117 -30.99 7.27 -15.37
C LYS A 117 -31.42 6.14 -16.29
N VAL A 118 -30.69 6.01 -17.39
CA VAL A 118 -30.87 4.95 -18.39
C VAL A 118 -29.50 4.44 -18.76
N ASP A 119 -29.31 3.12 -18.72
CA ASP A 119 -28.01 2.47 -18.90
C ASP A 119 -27.29 2.85 -20.19
N ARG A 120 -28.04 3.15 -21.26
CA ARG A 120 -27.46 3.56 -22.56
C ARG A 120 -26.66 4.87 -22.50
N TYR A 121 -26.82 5.65 -21.43
CA TYR A 121 -26.14 6.91 -21.22
C TYR A 121 -25.00 6.80 -20.19
N VAL A 122 -24.78 5.61 -19.64
CA VAL A 122 -23.65 5.33 -18.76
C VAL A 122 -22.40 5.20 -19.61
N GLU A 123 -21.39 5.99 -19.29
CA GLU A 123 -20.06 5.87 -19.86
C GLU A 123 -19.20 5.05 -18.90
N LYS A 124 -18.69 3.91 -19.36
CA LYS A 124 -17.91 3.04 -18.47
C LYS A 124 -16.62 3.72 -18.03
N ALA A 125 -16.20 3.42 -16.81
CA ALA A 125 -14.93 3.89 -16.26
C ALA A 125 -13.80 3.68 -17.27
N LEU A 126 -12.98 4.72 -17.45
CA LEU A 126 -11.99 4.81 -18.52
C LEU A 126 -10.78 3.88 -18.30
N GLY A 127 -10.63 3.36 -17.08
CA GLY A 127 -9.44 2.65 -16.64
C GLY A 127 -8.21 3.57 -16.53
N HIS A 128 -7.20 3.07 -15.82
CA HIS A 128 -5.92 3.78 -15.71
C HIS A 128 -5.15 3.74 -17.03
N ASN A 129 -4.64 4.90 -17.45
CA ASN A 129 -3.68 4.98 -18.55
C ASN A 129 -2.28 4.85 -17.98
N LEU A 130 -1.80 3.61 -17.85
CA LEU A 130 -0.58 3.30 -17.13
C LEU A 130 0.66 3.58 -17.98
N LYS A 131 1.63 4.26 -17.38
CA LYS A 131 3.00 4.36 -17.86
C LYS A 131 3.92 3.62 -16.90
N HIS A 132 4.70 2.71 -17.48
CA HIS A 132 5.68 1.92 -16.76
C HIS A 132 6.97 2.69 -16.50
N HIS A 133 7.53 2.52 -15.31
CA HIS A 133 8.83 3.02 -14.89
C HIS A 133 9.69 1.89 -14.36
N GLU A 134 10.86 1.74 -14.96
CA GLU A 134 11.85 0.75 -14.56
C GLU A 134 12.35 0.99 -13.13
N ALA A 135 12.70 -0.11 -12.46
CA ALA A 135 13.28 -0.08 -11.13
C ALA A 135 14.58 0.74 -11.08
N LYS A 136 14.78 1.44 -9.97
CA LYS A 136 16.04 2.14 -9.66
C LYS A 136 16.60 1.61 -8.36
N GLN A 137 17.78 1.01 -8.44
CA GLN A 137 18.53 0.55 -7.27
C GLN A 137 18.84 1.73 -6.33
N ALA A 138 18.64 1.52 -5.03
CA ALA A 138 18.98 2.50 -4.00
C ALA A 138 20.51 2.60 -3.81
N ASP A 139 21.00 3.79 -3.50
CA ASP A 139 22.40 4.07 -3.18
C ASP A 139 22.47 5.01 -1.95
N CYS A 140 23.22 6.11 -2.01
CA CYS A 140 23.11 7.17 -1.03
C CYS A 140 21.80 7.98 -1.11
N LEU A 141 21.03 7.83 -2.19
CA LEU A 141 19.66 8.33 -2.33
C LEU A 141 18.67 7.15 -2.36
N PRO A 142 17.38 7.39 -2.02
CA PRO A 142 16.34 6.39 -2.17
C PRO A 142 16.22 5.90 -3.62
N GLY A 143 15.96 4.60 -3.76
CA GLY A 143 15.58 3.95 -5.00
C GLY A 143 14.08 3.66 -5.04
N TRP A 144 13.65 2.87 -6.01
CA TRP A 144 12.28 2.39 -6.14
C TRP A 144 12.24 1.09 -6.92
N GLU A 145 11.24 0.26 -6.65
CA GLU A 145 10.92 -0.90 -7.48
C GLU A 145 10.31 -0.45 -8.81
N GLU A 146 10.16 -1.38 -9.76
CA GLU A 146 9.39 -1.09 -10.98
C GLU A 146 7.97 -0.70 -10.60
N TYR A 147 7.42 0.32 -11.26
CA TYR A 147 6.09 0.82 -10.93
C TYR A 147 5.38 1.37 -12.14
N ASP A 148 4.05 1.38 -12.05
CA ASP A 148 3.17 1.98 -13.03
C ASP A 148 2.50 3.20 -12.40
N GLU A 149 2.36 4.27 -13.17
CA GLU A 149 1.61 5.47 -12.79
C GLU A 149 0.57 5.82 -13.85
N CYS A 150 -0.59 6.27 -13.40
CA CYS A 150 -1.62 6.76 -14.32
C CYS A 150 -1.21 8.12 -14.89
N GLN A 151 -1.27 8.28 -16.20
CA GLN A 151 -0.95 9.53 -16.90
C GLN A 151 -2.14 10.47 -17.07
N ARG A 152 -3.34 10.08 -16.61
CA ARG A 152 -4.53 10.93 -16.73
C ARG A 152 -4.46 12.05 -15.70
N GLU A 153 -4.73 13.28 -16.15
CA GLU A 153 -4.79 14.45 -15.28
C GLU A 153 -5.84 14.24 -14.16
N GLY A 154 -5.48 14.57 -12.92
CA GLY A 154 -6.35 14.39 -11.76
C GLY A 154 -6.41 12.97 -11.17
N CYS A 155 -5.62 12.02 -11.70
CA CYS A 155 -5.49 10.67 -11.12
C CYS A 155 -4.13 10.50 -10.43
N ASP A 156 -4.14 10.12 -9.15
CA ASP A 156 -2.96 9.90 -8.32
C ASP A 156 -2.55 8.42 -8.23
N TYR A 157 -3.23 7.54 -8.96
CA TYR A 157 -2.93 6.11 -8.98
C TYR A 157 -1.49 5.85 -9.42
N ASN A 158 -0.74 5.20 -8.54
CA ASN A 158 0.58 4.66 -8.84
C ASN A 158 0.86 3.45 -7.94
N THR A 159 1.74 2.56 -8.39
CA THR A 159 2.18 1.39 -7.62
C THR A 159 3.56 1.58 -7.00
N LYS A 160 4.05 2.83 -6.91
CA LYS A 160 5.42 3.14 -6.53
C LYS A 160 5.71 2.72 -5.10
N VAL A 161 6.72 1.86 -4.94
CA VAL A 161 7.30 1.49 -3.64
C VAL A 161 8.71 2.07 -3.57
N GLU A 162 8.94 2.95 -2.58
CA GLU A 162 10.26 3.54 -2.37
C GLU A 162 11.17 2.61 -1.57
N ILE A 163 12.39 2.43 -2.05
CA ILE A 163 13.44 1.67 -1.38
C ILE A 163 14.32 2.67 -0.61
N PRO A 164 14.46 2.53 0.72
CA PRO A 164 15.32 3.40 1.50
C PRO A 164 16.76 3.44 0.97
N ALA A 165 17.42 4.59 1.12
CA ALA A 165 18.84 4.72 0.80
C ALA A 165 19.64 3.69 1.60
N ASN A 166 20.56 2.99 0.94
CA ASN A 166 21.44 2.01 1.60
C ASN A 166 22.74 2.65 2.15
N GLY A 167 22.90 3.97 1.99
CA GLY A 167 24.04 4.73 2.49
C GLY A 167 25.34 4.47 1.73
N LYS A 168 25.31 3.71 0.62
CA LYS A 168 26.50 3.44 -0.18
C LYS A 168 26.76 4.61 -1.13
N HIS A 169 27.88 5.29 -0.92
CA HIS A 169 28.33 6.35 -1.81
C HIS A 169 29.41 5.85 -2.77
N SER A 170 29.25 6.17 -4.05
CA SER A 170 30.30 6.06 -5.05
C SER A 170 30.98 7.42 -5.20
N TYR A 171 32.28 7.51 -4.89
CA TYR A 171 33.03 8.76 -4.91
C TYR A 171 34.00 8.81 -6.10
N VAL A 172 33.98 9.91 -6.84
CA VAL A 172 34.99 10.26 -7.84
C VAL A 172 35.57 11.62 -7.43
N CYS A 173 36.90 11.69 -7.25
CA CYS A 173 37.59 12.91 -6.78
C CYS A 173 37.01 13.49 -5.47
N ASP A 174 36.72 12.62 -4.48
CA ASP A 174 36.14 12.98 -3.17
C ASP A 174 34.73 13.60 -3.20
N VAL A 175 34.04 13.52 -4.35
CA VAL A 175 32.65 13.94 -4.49
C VAL A 175 31.81 12.73 -4.87
N CYS A 176 30.70 12.53 -4.15
CA CYS A 176 29.78 11.45 -4.46
C CYS A 176 29.14 11.72 -5.82
N THR A 177 29.22 10.75 -6.73
CA THR A 177 28.68 10.88 -8.09
C THR A 177 27.17 11.00 -8.12
N THR A 178 26.48 10.59 -7.05
CA THR A 178 25.01 10.62 -6.98
C THR A 178 24.51 11.87 -6.27
N CYS A 179 24.97 12.15 -5.04
CA CYS A 179 24.41 13.25 -4.23
C CYS A 179 25.30 14.50 -4.17
N GLY A 180 26.51 14.47 -4.77
CA GLY A 180 27.48 15.57 -4.65
C GLY A 180 28.08 15.73 -3.24
N GLY A 181 27.70 14.86 -2.30
CA GLY A 181 28.23 14.84 -0.94
C GLY A 181 29.74 14.61 -0.95
N LEU A 182 30.44 15.35 -0.09
CA LEU A 182 31.88 15.20 0.06
C LEU A 182 32.19 13.90 0.77
N ASN A 183 33.23 13.22 0.29
CA ASN A 183 33.75 12.03 0.93
C ASN A 183 34.13 12.35 2.39
N PRO A 184 33.54 11.69 3.38
CA PRO A 184 33.83 11.97 4.79
C PRO A 184 35.28 11.64 5.17
N VAL A 185 35.99 10.86 4.35
CA VAL A 185 37.43 10.59 4.51
C VAL A 185 38.32 11.49 3.66
N ARG A 186 37.81 12.61 3.12
CA ARG A 186 38.65 13.62 2.47
C ARG A 186 39.74 14.11 3.43
N TYR A 187 40.96 14.29 2.94
CA TYR A 187 42.03 14.86 3.74
C TYR A 187 41.91 16.39 3.75
N THR A 188 42.15 17.01 4.90
CA THR A 188 42.32 18.48 4.99
C THR A 188 43.81 18.79 4.95
N ARG A 189 44.20 19.89 4.29
CA ARG A 189 45.60 20.31 4.17
C ARG A 189 45.75 21.71 4.77
N GLU A 190 46.54 21.82 5.84
CA GLU A 190 46.99 23.12 6.37
C GLU A 190 48.51 23.23 6.22
N GLY A 191 48.95 24.12 5.32
CA GLY A 191 50.36 24.31 5.02
C GLY A 191 51.05 23.04 4.48
N LYS A 192 52.06 22.54 5.21
CA LYS A 192 52.82 21.33 4.87
C LYS A 192 52.22 20.04 5.43
N TYR A 193 51.13 20.13 6.21
CA TYR A 193 50.52 19.01 6.90
C TYR A 193 49.24 18.56 6.18
N ILE A 194 49.09 17.24 6.07
CA ILE A 194 47.90 16.56 5.52
C ILE A 194 47.25 15.82 6.69
N TYR A 195 46.01 16.16 7.01
CA TYR A 195 45.21 15.52 8.03
C TYR A 195 44.26 14.54 7.35
N PHE A 196 44.40 13.25 7.64
CA PHE A 196 43.45 12.24 7.18
C PHE A 196 42.26 12.22 8.15
N GLY A 197 41.04 12.41 7.63
CA GLY A 197 39.80 12.27 8.41
C GLY A 197 39.66 10.86 9.02
N HIS A 198 38.88 10.77 10.10
CA HIS A 198 38.66 9.55 10.87
C HIS A 198 38.17 8.40 9.97
N TRP A 199 38.93 7.30 9.92
CA TRP A 199 38.58 6.11 9.15
C TRP A 199 37.57 5.27 9.95
N PRO A 200 36.39 4.90 9.43
CA PRO A 200 35.65 3.78 9.99
C PRO A 200 36.41 2.51 9.63
N GLN A 201 37.10 1.94 10.61
CA GLN A 201 37.79 0.67 10.50
C GLN A 201 36.73 -0.44 10.32
N THR A 202 36.73 -1.16 9.20
CA THR A 202 36.03 -2.46 9.16
C THR A 202 36.91 -3.44 9.94
N LEU A 203 36.45 -3.85 11.11
CA LEU A 203 37.14 -4.73 12.06
C LEU A 203 37.31 -6.20 11.57
N GLU A 204 36.87 -6.52 10.35
CA GLU A 204 36.89 -7.89 9.84
C GLU A 204 38.15 -8.16 9.00
N ARG A 205 39.11 -8.85 9.61
CA ARG A 205 40.25 -9.47 8.94
C ARG A 205 39.76 -10.74 8.23
N ASP A 206 39.55 -10.66 6.92
CA ASP A 206 39.28 -11.87 6.13
C ASP A 206 40.61 -12.61 5.88
N GLU A 207 40.85 -13.65 6.68
CA GLU A 207 42.06 -14.46 6.61
C GLU A 207 42.21 -15.18 5.25
N ASN A 208 41.12 -15.45 4.54
CA ASN A 208 41.14 -16.06 3.22
C ASN A 208 41.65 -15.07 2.17
N VAL A 209 41.20 -13.81 2.24
CA VAL A 209 41.68 -12.74 1.35
C VAL A 209 43.16 -12.46 1.61
N VAL A 210 43.59 -12.42 2.87
CA VAL A 210 45.00 -12.22 3.23
C VAL A 210 45.86 -13.39 2.73
N ALA A 211 45.42 -14.63 2.91
CA ALA A 211 46.12 -15.80 2.40
C ALA A 211 46.27 -15.75 0.87
N LYS A 212 45.20 -15.38 0.15
CA LYS A 212 45.21 -15.22 -1.30
C LYS A 212 46.15 -14.11 -1.77
N LEU A 213 46.15 -12.97 -1.08
CA LEU A 213 47.05 -11.87 -1.41
C LEU A 213 48.52 -12.25 -1.15
N ASN A 214 48.82 -12.98 -0.08
CA ASN A 214 50.17 -13.47 0.21
C ASN A 214 50.63 -14.53 -0.81
N GLU A 215 49.73 -15.43 -1.23
CA GLU A 215 49.97 -16.39 -2.32
C GLU A 215 50.31 -15.66 -3.63
N MET A 216 49.54 -14.61 -3.98
CA MET A 216 49.76 -13.81 -5.18
C MET A 216 51.02 -12.93 -5.10
N ALA A 217 51.36 -12.42 -3.91
CA ALA A 217 52.54 -11.60 -3.70
C ALA A 217 53.83 -12.44 -3.78
N GLY A 218 53.79 -13.69 -3.32
CA GLY A 218 54.95 -14.58 -3.24
C GLY A 218 55.98 -14.10 -2.21
N THR A 219 57.10 -14.80 -2.12
CA THR A 219 58.11 -14.51 -1.08
C THR A 219 59.08 -13.41 -1.53
N PRO A 220 59.22 -12.31 -0.78
CA PRO A 220 60.19 -11.26 -1.06
C PRO A 220 61.66 -11.70 -0.84
N PRO A 221 62.65 -11.09 -1.52
CA PRO A 221 64.06 -11.42 -1.37
C PRO A 221 64.66 -11.03 0.00
N LEU A 222 65.66 -11.77 0.47
CA LEU A 222 66.43 -11.40 1.66
C LEU A 222 67.55 -10.39 1.34
N PRO A 223 68.02 -9.57 2.32
CA PRO A 223 68.95 -8.44 2.09
C PRO A 223 70.35 -8.77 1.55
N ARG A 224 70.64 -10.05 1.26
CA ARG A 224 71.94 -10.55 0.81
C ARG A 224 71.84 -11.76 -0.13
N ASP A 225 70.64 -12.10 -0.58
CA ASP A 225 70.53 -13.02 -1.71
C ASP A 225 71.11 -12.30 -2.94
N ASN A 226 71.88 -13.02 -3.77
CA ASN A 226 72.56 -12.50 -4.97
C ASN A 226 71.55 -12.10 -6.09
N ASN A 227 70.56 -11.28 -5.77
CA ASN A 227 69.45 -10.86 -6.62
C ASN A 227 68.52 -11.99 -7.09
N ALA A 228 68.34 -13.05 -6.29
CA ALA A 228 67.26 -13.99 -6.54
C ALA A 228 65.91 -13.33 -6.19
N ASN A 229 65.25 -12.74 -7.20
CA ASN A 229 63.94 -12.10 -7.08
C ASN A 229 62.89 -12.80 -7.95
N PRO A 230 62.53 -14.07 -7.62
CA PRO A 230 61.64 -14.88 -8.45
C PRO A 230 60.20 -14.34 -8.54
N TYR A 231 59.83 -13.40 -7.67
CA TYR A 231 58.46 -12.86 -7.57
C TYR A 231 58.37 -11.37 -7.92
N ASN A 232 59.40 -10.78 -8.56
CA ASN A 232 59.41 -9.40 -9.06
C ASN A 232 59.05 -8.34 -8.01
N TRP A 233 59.64 -8.45 -6.82
CA TRP A 233 59.56 -7.38 -5.81
C TRP A 233 60.47 -6.22 -6.19
N GLU A 234 60.01 -4.99 -6.03
CA GLU A 234 60.78 -3.78 -6.30
C GLU A 234 61.50 -3.33 -5.01
N SER A 235 62.77 -2.94 -5.11
CA SER A 235 63.46 -2.29 -3.99
C SER A 235 62.93 -0.85 -3.84
N HIS A 236 62.53 -0.49 -2.62
CA HIS A 236 62.04 0.86 -2.35
C HIS A 236 63.23 1.84 -2.25
N GLU A 237 63.26 2.83 -3.15
CA GLU A 237 64.23 3.96 -3.14
C GLU A 237 65.71 3.58 -3.05
N GLY A 238 66.12 2.46 -3.67
CA GLY A 238 67.52 2.01 -3.68
C GLY A 238 68.03 1.50 -2.33
N THR A 239 67.11 1.19 -1.40
CA THR A 239 67.45 0.60 -0.10
C THR A 239 67.58 -0.93 -0.22
N THR A 240 68.56 -1.51 0.47
CA THR A 240 68.80 -2.96 0.50
C THR A 240 67.91 -3.72 1.48
N TYR A 241 67.05 -3.01 2.22
CA TYR A 241 66.29 -3.54 3.35
C TYR A 241 64.79 -3.37 3.23
N MET A 242 64.28 -2.75 2.15
CA MET A 242 62.85 -2.57 1.94
C MET A 242 62.43 -2.99 0.52
N TRP A 243 61.41 -3.84 0.45
CA TRP A 243 60.84 -4.35 -0.79
C TRP A 243 59.37 -4.00 -0.89
N GLN A 244 58.87 -3.75 -2.11
CA GLN A 244 57.47 -3.45 -2.38
C GLN A 244 56.94 -4.20 -3.62
N LYS A 245 55.63 -4.47 -3.67
CA LYS A 245 54.97 -5.11 -4.82
C LYS A 245 53.49 -4.76 -4.88
N ILE A 246 52.97 -4.53 -6.09
CA ILE A 246 51.53 -4.32 -6.29
C ILE A 246 50.87 -5.62 -6.72
N VAL A 247 49.75 -5.96 -6.08
CA VAL A 247 48.91 -7.13 -6.40
C VAL A 247 47.49 -6.65 -6.69
N ILE A 248 46.79 -7.25 -7.65
CA ILE A 248 45.40 -6.90 -7.97
C ILE A 248 44.52 -8.11 -7.73
N TYR A 249 43.53 -7.98 -6.85
CA TYR A 249 42.57 -9.03 -6.52
C TYR A 249 41.15 -8.46 -6.53
N ASN A 250 40.22 -9.14 -7.22
CA ASN A 250 38.82 -8.70 -7.41
C ASN A 250 38.69 -7.22 -7.84
N GLY A 251 39.51 -6.78 -8.81
CA GLY A 251 39.50 -5.41 -9.33
C GLY A 251 40.09 -4.34 -8.38
N THR A 252 40.53 -4.73 -7.19
CA THR A 252 41.15 -3.83 -6.20
C THR A 252 42.66 -4.03 -6.22
N LYS A 253 43.44 -2.95 -6.22
CA LYS A 253 44.90 -3.02 -6.12
C LYS A 253 45.35 -2.91 -4.66
N TYR A 254 46.32 -3.73 -4.30
CA TYR A 254 46.93 -3.90 -2.98
C TYR A 254 48.44 -3.66 -3.10
N LEU A 255 49.04 -3.01 -2.09
CA LEU A 255 50.48 -2.80 -2.02
C LEU A 255 51.07 -3.67 -0.91
N GLY A 256 51.91 -4.62 -1.30
CA GLY A 256 52.84 -5.38 -0.48
C GLY A 256 54.07 -4.56 -0.12
N VAL A 257 54.46 -4.49 1.16
CA VAL A 257 55.79 -3.98 1.57
C VAL A 257 56.39 -4.91 2.61
N GLN A 258 57.67 -5.23 2.49
CA GLN A 258 58.42 -5.95 3.51
C GLN A 258 59.67 -5.15 3.90
N MET A 259 59.95 -5.08 5.20
CA MET A 259 61.20 -4.54 5.72
C MET A 259 62.00 -5.67 6.38
N ASN A 260 63.29 -5.72 6.07
CA ASN A 260 64.23 -6.69 6.60
C ASN A 260 65.17 -5.99 7.61
N ASP A 261 65.42 -6.59 8.77
CA ASP A 261 66.24 -5.98 9.82
C ASP A 261 67.70 -5.73 9.38
N TYR A 262 68.16 -4.48 9.48
CA TYR A 262 69.57 -4.12 9.39
C TYR A 262 70.21 -4.14 10.78
N ARG A 263 71.08 -5.11 11.07
CA ARG A 263 71.97 -5.07 12.24
C ARG A 263 73.36 -4.56 11.82
N ALA A 264 73.66 -3.30 12.12
CA ALA A 264 75.03 -2.80 12.06
C ALA A 264 75.83 -3.29 13.29
N ASN A 265 76.96 -3.96 13.07
CA ASN A 265 77.90 -4.30 14.13
C ASN A 265 78.53 -3.01 14.70
N GLY A 266 78.35 -2.75 16.00
CA GLY A 266 79.17 -1.78 16.74
C GLY A 266 78.47 -0.50 17.21
N ILE A 267 77.16 -0.36 17.02
CA ILE A 267 76.38 0.68 17.72
C ILE A 267 75.47 -0.05 18.69
N TYR A 268 75.64 0.20 19.99
CA TYR A 268 74.67 -0.18 21.01
C TYR A 268 73.31 0.25 20.48
N ALA A 269 72.48 -0.75 20.16
CA ALA A 269 71.18 -0.55 19.58
C ALA A 269 70.52 0.61 20.33
N LEU A 270 69.91 1.53 19.58
CA LEU A 270 68.83 2.34 20.13
C LEU A 270 67.79 1.34 20.64
N GLY A 271 68.01 0.89 21.88
CA GLY A 271 67.11 0.18 22.74
C GLY A 271 66.13 1.18 23.33
N ASP A 272 65.64 2.10 22.49
CA ASP A 272 64.27 2.49 22.62
C ASP A 272 63.50 1.31 22.08
N LYS A 273 62.82 0.64 23.01
CA LYS A 273 61.86 -0.40 22.74
C LYS A 273 61.14 -0.05 21.46
N ILE A 274 61.31 -0.93 20.47
CA ILE A 274 60.30 -1.33 19.49
C ILE A 274 58.98 -0.81 20.03
N THR A 275 58.40 0.26 19.44
CA THR A 275 57.08 0.72 19.86
C THR A 275 56.22 -0.52 20.06
N ASP A 276 55.47 -0.60 21.16
CA ASP A 276 54.76 -1.79 21.68
C ASP A 276 53.78 -2.48 20.68
N ASN A 277 53.85 -2.14 19.39
CA ASN A 277 53.16 -2.64 18.22
C ASN A 277 53.98 -3.61 17.33
N GLY A 278 55.19 -4.04 17.72
CA GLY A 278 55.78 -5.30 17.24
C GLY A 278 55.86 -5.55 15.72
N TYR A 279 56.33 -4.58 14.92
CA TYR A 279 56.75 -4.83 13.53
C TYR A 279 58.26 -5.13 13.56
N TYR A 280 58.82 -6.27 13.14
CA TYR A 280 58.62 -7.00 11.88
C TYR A 280 58.86 -8.52 11.98
N LYS A 281 58.08 -9.30 11.21
CA LYS A 281 58.46 -10.52 10.46
C LYS A 281 57.28 -10.89 9.56
N LEU A 282 57.45 -10.73 8.24
CA LEU A 282 56.48 -11.09 7.18
C LEU A 282 55.12 -10.36 7.18
N ASN A 283 55.09 -9.03 7.17
CA ASN A 283 53.83 -8.30 7.03
C ASN A 283 53.90 -7.24 5.93
N VAL A 284 52.92 -7.28 5.02
CA VAL A 284 52.64 -6.33 3.94
C VAL A 284 52.16 -4.99 4.52
N TYR A 285 52.89 -3.90 4.29
CA TYR A 285 52.49 -2.55 4.73
C TYR A 285 52.38 -1.50 3.60
N ARG A 286 51.73 -0.37 3.88
CA ARG A 286 51.46 0.75 2.96
C ARG A 286 52.51 1.86 3.14
N LEU A 287 53.11 2.35 2.07
CA LEU A 287 53.81 3.65 2.03
C LEU A 287 53.41 4.44 0.77
N GLN A 288 53.31 5.76 0.90
CA GLN A 288 52.72 6.66 -0.11
C GLN A 288 53.79 7.54 -0.76
N THR A 289 53.99 7.41 -2.07
CA THR A 289 54.25 8.58 -2.93
C THR A 289 53.44 8.52 -4.22
N ARG A 290 52.83 9.67 -4.54
CA ARG A 290 52.11 10.10 -5.75
C ARG A 290 51.57 9.04 -6.74
N LEU A 291 50.70 8.12 -6.34
CA LEU A 291 49.63 7.58 -7.20
C LEU A 291 48.62 6.72 -6.40
N ASN A 292 47.36 7.18 -6.44
CA ASN A 292 46.07 6.52 -6.17
C ASN A 292 46.04 5.02 -5.77
N PHE A 293 45.97 4.65 -4.47
CA PHE A 293 45.42 3.34 -4.00
C PHE A 293 44.81 3.40 -2.57
N ARG A 294 43.82 2.52 -2.27
CA ARG A 294 43.02 2.43 -1.02
C ARG A 294 43.66 1.53 0.05
N VAL A 295 43.38 1.76 1.34
CA VAL A 295 43.93 1.00 2.50
C VAL A 295 42.87 0.64 3.53
N LEU A 296 43.02 -0.56 4.13
CA LEU A 296 42.30 -1.11 5.28
C LEU A 296 43.32 -1.67 6.29
N GLN A 297 43.08 -1.52 7.59
CA GLN A 297 43.90 -2.10 8.68
C GLN A 297 42.98 -2.90 9.62
N ALA A 298 43.44 -4.09 10.05
CA ALA A 298 42.82 -4.87 11.12
C ALA A 298 43.78 -4.97 12.31
N ILE A 299 43.25 -4.77 13.52
CA ILE A 299 43.90 -4.94 14.83
C ILE A 299 43.17 -6.09 15.52
N TRP A 300 43.88 -7.05 16.12
CA TRP A 300 43.40 -7.76 17.32
C TRP A 300 44.56 -8.13 18.26
N PHE A 301 44.31 -7.94 19.55
CA PHE A 301 45.20 -8.02 20.71
C PHE A 301 45.26 -9.44 21.35
N LEU A 302 46.13 -9.58 22.36
CA LEU A 302 46.18 -10.55 23.51
C LEU A 302 47.31 -11.59 23.40
N LEU A 303 48.09 -12.00 24.43
CA LEU A 303 48.20 -11.77 25.88
C LEU A 303 49.61 -12.33 26.30
N TYR A 304 50.36 -11.59 27.13
CA TYR A 304 51.17 -12.01 28.31
C TYR A 304 52.45 -12.85 28.07
N HIS A 305 53.58 -12.70 28.79
CA HIS A 305 53.97 -11.99 30.02
C HIS A 305 55.33 -11.29 29.81
#